data_AF-A0A9W4ICR5-F1
#
_entry.id   AF-A0A9W4ICR5-F1
#
_cell.length_a   1.000
_cell.length_b   1.000
_cell.length_c   1.000
_cell.angle_alpha   90.00
_cell.angle_beta   90.00
_cell.angle_gamma   90.00
#
_symmetry.space_group_name_H-M   'P 1'
#
loop_
_entity.id
_entity.type
_entity.pdbx_description
1 polymer ?
#
loop_
_entity_poly.entity_id
_entity_poly.type
_entity_poly.pdbx_seq_one_letter_code
_entity_poly.pdbx_strand_id
1 'polypeptide(L)'
;MGLYQAMQILGFKTYHFYECIVNHGLPHMEVLQEAVIAQCNDLSGIKKYTKADYEKWLGEYECLVEVPSHVGTDILEAYADDPDVKFILTERDPDKWVTSVNNTAGALIDMPYMFPFVILKYFDATLYRFLVLNETVYRAMSKCTKPGDADNAQALRKQYTDYIKKAKEIIPADRLCLIKLEDGLGWENICPFLELPIPTQAYPDRNEPERFQKLVQGFLQPKINAAIMRLSAVALPVVGAAGWAAMKYGPSAIAALTKGR
;
A
#
# COMPACT_ATOMS: atom_id res chain seq x y z
N MET A 1 6.89 -8.00 7.35
CA MET A 1 6.78 -7.53 8.76
C MET A 1 8.02 -7.78 9.61
N GLY A 2 8.91 -8.76 9.31
CA GLY A 2 10.03 -9.11 10.19
C GLY A 2 10.94 -7.94 10.59
N LEU A 3 11.38 -7.11 9.64
CA LEU A 3 12.21 -5.93 9.94
C LEU A 3 11.46 -4.90 10.81
N TYR A 4 10.18 -4.63 10.51
CA TYR A 4 9.35 -3.74 11.33
C TYR A 4 9.27 -4.21 12.79
N GLN A 5 9.05 -5.50 13.03
CA GLN A 5 9.03 -6.05 14.38
C GLN A 5 10.42 -6.02 15.03
N ALA A 6 11.47 -6.26 14.25
CA ALA A 6 12.83 -6.23 14.74
C ALA A 6 13.18 -4.82 15.26
N MET A 7 12.83 -3.77 14.52
CA MET A 7 13.04 -2.38 14.95
C MET A 7 12.24 -2.05 16.23
N GLN A 8 11.01 -2.55 16.35
CA GLN A 8 10.22 -2.38 17.57
C GLN A 8 10.85 -3.08 18.78
N ILE A 9 11.42 -4.29 18.61
CA ILE A 9 12.13 -5.01 19.68
C ILE A 9 13.37 -4.24 20.13
N LEU A 10 14.06 -3.56 19.21
CA LEU A 10 15.19 -2.68 19.53
C LEU A 10 14.76 -1.35 20.17
N GLY A 11 13.45 -1.11 20.32
CA GLY A 11 12.90 0.06 21.01
C GLY A 11 12.52 1.23 20.10
N PHE A 12 12.70 1.11 18.78
CA PHE A 12 12.35 2.19 17.85
C PHE A 12 10.84 2.28 17.61
N LYS A 13 10.29 3.48 17.73
CA LYS A 13 8.94 3.77 17.21
C LYS A 13 8.97 3.70 15.69
N THR A 14 8.45 2.60 15.15
CA THR A 14 8.65 2.23 13.74
C THR A 14 7.39 2.43 12.90
N TYR A 15 7.53 3.08 11.74
CA TYR A 15 6.48 3.23 10.74
C TYR A 15 6.56 2.13 9.68
N HIS A 16 5.42 1.53 9.35
CA HIS A 16 5.28 0.53 8.29
C HIS A 16 3.96 0.77 7.55
N PHE A 17 3.77 0.16 6.39
CA PHE A 17 2.48 0.18 5.69
C PHE A 17 1.30 -0.36 6.55
N TYR A 18 1.61 -1.14 7.59
CA TYR A 18 0.66 -1.58 8.60
C TYR A 18 0.17 -0.42 9.47
N GLU A 19 1.08 0.46 9.92
CA GLU A 19 0.72 1.68 10.65
C GLU A 19 -0.19 2.57 9.81
N CYS A 20 0.18 2.72 8.52
CA CYS A 20 -0.59 3.50 7.55
C CYS A 20 -2.05 3.00 7.43
N ILE A 21 -2.26 1.69 7.32
CA ILE A 21 -3.59 1.12 7.07
C ILE A 21 -4.38 0.93 8.36
N VAL A 22 -3.78 0.31 9.38
CA VAL A 22 -4.52 -0.22 10.53
C VAL A 22 -4.56 0.75 11.70
N ASN A 23 -3.44 1.38 12.03
CA ASN A 23 -3.35 2.25 13.20
C ASN A 23 -3.86 3.68 12.89
N HIS A 24 -3.52 4.20 11.72
CA HIS A 24 -3.91 5.55 11.31
C HIS A 24 -5.07 5.58 10.33
N GLY A 25 -5.15 4.60 9.41
CA GLY A 25 -6.26 4.45 8.49
C GLY A 25 -6.35 5.57 7.46
N LEU A 26 -7.55 6.11 7.26
CA LEU A 26 -7.88 6.99 6.14
C LEU A 26 -6.90 8.17 5.95
N PRO A 27 -6.56 8.96 6.98
CA PRO A 27 -5.67 10.12 6.81
C PRO A 27 -4.28 9.75 6.27
N HIS A 28 -3.67 8.68 6.80
CA HIS A 28 -2.34 8.28 6.35
C HIS A 28 -2.37 7.59 4.99
N MET A 29 -3.44 6.86 4.67
CA MET A 29 -3.65 6.33 3.33
C MET A 29 -3.81 7.45 2.29
N GLU A 30 -4.42 8.58 2.66
CA GLU A 30 -4.55 9.76 1.81
C GLU A 30 -3.21 10.43 1.54
N VAL A 31 -2.43 10.71 2.59
CA VAL A 31 -1.10 11.32 2.47
C VAL A 31 -0.14 10.43 1.69
N LEU A 32 -0.12 9.12 1.96
CA LEU A 32 0.72 8.21 1.21
C LEU A 32 0.33 8.16 -0.27
N GLN A 33 -0.96 8.12 -0.59
CA GLN A 33 -1.40 8.12 -1.98
C GLN A 33 -0.97 9.42 -2.69
N GLU A 34 -1.15 10.57 -2.04
CA GLU A 34 -0.73 11.87 -2.54
C GLU A 34 0.78 11.89 -2.82
N ALA A 35 1.60 11.44 -1.86
CA ALA A 35 3.06 11.38 -1.98
C ALA A 35 3.52 10.46 -3.14
N VAL A 36 2.88 9.30 -3.31
CA VAL A 36 3.17 8.38 -4.43
C VAL A 36 2.84 9.05 -5.77
N ILE A 37 1.67 9.70 -5.88
CA ILE A 37 1.26 10.40 -7.10
C ILE A 37 2.19 11.57 -7.43
N ALA A 38 2.56 12.36 -6.42
CA ALA A 38 3.51 13.46 -6.56
C ALA A 38 4.84 13.01 -7.16
N GLN A 39 5.27 11.79 -6.82
CA GLN A 39 6.52 11.22 -7.31
C GLN A 39 6.42 10.62 -8.70
N CYS A 40 5.32 9.91 -9.01
CA CYS A 40 5.23 9.13 -10.25
C CYS A 40 4.48 9.82 -11.38
N ASN A 41 3.85 10.98 -11.13
CA ASN A 41 3.04 11.70 -12.11
C ASN A 41 3.27 13.22 -12.04
N ASP A 42 4.21 13.71 -12.84
CA ASP A 42 4.52 15.15 -12.98
C ASP A 42 3.31 15.98 -13.47
N LEU A 43 2.33 15.35 -14.13
CA LEU A 43 1.10 16.00 -14.60
C LEU A 43 0.00 16.08 -13.53
N SER A 44 0.23 15.53 -12.32
CA SER A 44 -0.76 15.54 -11.24
C SER A 44 -1.02 16.94 -10.67
N GLY A 45 -0.08 17.87 -10.84
CA GLY A 45 -0.11 19.18 -10.18
C GLY A 45 0.20 19.13 -8.68
N ILE A 46 0.48 17.94 -8.13
CA ILE A 46 0.88 17.74 -6.74
C ILE A 46 2.38 18.01 -6.64
N LYS A 47 2.78 18.85 -5.68
CA LYS A 47 4.20 19.12 -5.45
C LYS A 47 4.85 17.91 -4.79
N LYS A 48 6.07 17.59 -5.23
CA LYS A 48 6.92 16.61 -4.56
C LYS A 48 7.15 17.00 -3.11
N TYR A 49 7.14 16.00 -2.25
CA TYR A 49 7.29 16.18 -0.81
C TYR A 49 8.72 16.60 -0.49
N THR A 50 8.85 17.59 0.39
CA THR A 50 10.13 18.02 0.96
C THR A 50 10.40 17.28 2.27
N LYS A 51 11.61 17.44 2.82
CA LYS A 51 11.91 16.96 4.18
C LYS A 51 10.86 17.44 5.19
N ALA A 52 10.45 18.71 5.13
CA ALA A 52 9.46 19.26 6.06
C ALA A 52 8.06 18.60 5.94
N ASP A 53 7.66 18.19 4.73
CA ASP A 53 6.41 17.46 4.52
C ASP A 53 6.50 16.04 5.11
N TYR A 54 7.65 15.38 4.94
CA TYR A 54 7.90 14.08 5.58
C TYR A 54 7.98 14.20 7.11
N GLU A 55 8.62 15.23 7.67
CA GLU A 55 8.64 15.46 9.12
C GLU A 55 7.24 15.69 9.69
N LYS A 56 6.38 16.42 8.97
CA LYS A 56 4.99 16.63 9.40
C LYS A 56 4.19 15.32 9.44
N TRP A 57 4.47 14.40 8.52
CA TRP A 57 3.75 13.13 8.42
C TRP A 57 4.35 12.03 9.30
N LEU A 58 5.68 11.94 9.37
CA LEU A 58 6.43 10.81 9.89
C LEU A 58 7.39 11.17 11.03
N GLY A 59 7.57 12.45 11.37
CA GLY A 59 8.57 12.91 12.34
C GLY A 59 8.36 12.44 13.78
N GLU A 60 7.22 11.80 14.08
CA GLU A 60 7.00 11.12 15.36
C GLU A 60 7.57 9.68 15.41
N TYR A 61 8.10 9.18 14.29
CA TYR A 61 8.67 7.85 14.13
C TYR A 61 10.19 7.93 14.02
N GLU A 62 10.87 6.98 14.66
CA GLU A 62 12.33 6.91 14.71
C GLU A 62 12.88 5.96 13.63
N CYS A 63 12.02 5.12 13.03
CA CYS A 63 12.40 4.22 11.96
C CYS A 63 11.29 4.08 10.93
N LEU A 64 11.64 4.15 9.63
CA LEU A 64 10.72 3.98 8.52
C LEU A 64 11.06 2.71 7.76
N VAL A 65 10.11 1.77 7.69
CA VAL A 65 10.29 0.48 7.01
C VAL A 65 9.34 0.40 5.83
N GLU A 66 9.88 0.02 4.66
CA GLU A 66 9.16 -0.18 3.38
C GLU A 66 8.55 1.09 2.77
N VAL A 67 7.83 1.91 3.53
CA VAL A 67 7.14 3.12 3.05
C VAL A 67 8.05 4.08 2.25
N PRO A 68 9.32 4.32 2.63
CA PRO A 68 10.22 5.16 1.84
C PRO A 68 10.36 4.71 0.38
N SER A 69 10.34 3.40 0.07
CA SER A 69 10.49 2.94 -1.31
C SER A 69 9.24 3.19 -2.18
N HIS A 70 8.07 3.35 -1.57
CA HIS A 70 6.84 3.67 -2.29
C HIS A 70 6.80 5.13 -2.76
N VAL A 71 7.42 6.05 -2.02
CA VAL A 71 7.43 7.48 -2.32
C VAL A 71 8.66 7.91 -3.14
N GLY A 72 9.45 6.95 -3.61
CA GLY A 72 10.60 7.17 -4.50
C GLY A 72 11.90 7.56 -3.79
N THR A 73 12.88 8.02 -4.57
CA THR A 73 14.22 8.32 -4.06
C THR A 73 14.34 9.68 -3.37
N ASP A 74 13.37 10.57 -3.58
CA ASP A 74 13.38 11.94 -3.03
C ASP A 74 13.40 11.94 -1.49
N ILE A 75 12.77 10.96 -0.84
CA ILE A 75 12.86 10.79 0.61
C ILE A 75 14.29 10.40 1.05
N LEU A 76 15.01 9.62 0.24
CA LEU A 76 16.41 9.28 0.54
C LEU A 76 17.28 10.53 0.45
N GLU A 77 17.07 11.34 -0.59
CA GLU A 77 17.76 12.63 -0.78
C GLU A 77 17.46 13.58 0.39
N ALA A 78 16.20 13.67 0.82
CA ALA A 78 15.78 14.52 1.93
C ALA A 78 16.49 14.19 3.26
N TYR A 79 16.87 12.93 3.49
CA TYR A 79 17.55 12.48 4.70
C TYR A 79 19.05 12.19 4.48
N ALA A 80 19.56 12.30 3.26
CA ALA A 80 20.97 12.03 2.93
C ALA A 80 21.95 13.08 3.49
N ASP A 81 21.46 14.24 3.91
CA ASP A 81 22.28 15.28 4.57
C ASP A 81 22.12 15.28 6.10
N ASP A 82 21.20 14.47 6.65
CA ASP A 82 20.97 14.37 8.08
C ASP A 82 21.94 13.36 8.70
N PRO A 83 22.98 13.77 9.47
CA PRO A 83 24.01 12.86 9.95
C PRO A 83 23.49 11.82 10.94
N ASP A 84 22.35 12.08 11.59
CA ASP A 84 21.80 11.20 12.63
C ASP A 84 20.96 10.05 12.04
N VAL A 85 20.63 10.13 10.74
CA VAL A 85 19.89 9.06 10.06
C VAL A 85 20.83 7.93 9.62
N LYS A 86 20.45 6.69 9.87
CA LYS A 86 21.13 5.50 9.34
C LYS A 86 20.22 4.79 8.34
N PHE A 87 20.79 4.22 7.29
CA PHE A 87 20.03 3.56 6.23
C PHE A 87 20.32 2.06 6.19
N ILE A 88 19.28 1.25 6.25
CA ILE A 88 19.35 -0.20 6.00
C ILE A 88 18.68 -0.46 4.65
N LEU A 89 19.48 -0.84 3.64
CA LEU A 89 18.98 -1.18 2.31
C LEU A 89 19.01 -2.70 2.15
N THR A 90 17.84 -3.30 1.97
CA THR A 90 17.73 -4.72 1.63
C THR A 90 17.61 -4.89 0.12
N GLU A 91 18.37 -5.83 -0.42
CA GLU A 91 18.26 -6.27 -1.81
C GLU A 91 18.14 -7.79 -1.89
N ARG A 92 17.59 -8.26 -2.99
CA ARG A 92 17.45 -9.66 -3.38
C ARG A 92 17.45 -9.79 -4.89
N ASP A 93 17.45 -11.03 -5.36
CA ASP A 93 17.25 -11.40 -6.75
C ASP A 93 16.02 -10.69 -7.35
N PRO A 94 16.19 -9.90 -8.43
CA PRO A 94 15.09 -9.16 -9.05
C PRO A 94 13.92 -10.03 -9.51
N ASP A 95 14.17 -11.24 -10.00
CA ASP A 95 13.10 -12.12 -10.51
C ASP A 95 12.25 -12.72 -9.38
N LYS A 96 12.90 -13.10 -8.28
CA LYS A 96 12.20 -13.46 -7.03
C LYS A 96 11.41 -12.27 -6.49
N TRP A 97 11.94 -11.04 -6.63
CA TRP A 97 11.22 -9.84 -6.24
C TRP A 97 9.96 -9.60 -7.09
N VAL A 98 10.07 -9.67 -8.41
CA VAL A 98 8.93 -9.53 -9.35
C VAL A 98 7.84 -10.55 -9.01
N THR A 99 8.22 -11.82 -8.88
CA THR A 99 7.28 -12.90 -8.54
C THR A 99 6.55 -12.61 -7.24
N SER A 100 7.29 -12.20 -6.20
CA SER A 100 6.73 -11.85 -4.90
C SER A 100 5.76 -10.67 -4.97
N VAL A 101 6.08 -9.59 -5.69
CA VAL A 101 5.21 -8.41 -5.81
C VAL A 101 3.93 -8.73 -6.57
N ASN A 102 4.01 -9.53 -7.65
CA ASN A 102 2.84 -9.94 -8.42
C ASN A 102 1.92 -10.86 -7.62
N ASN A 103 2.48 -11.79 -6.84
CA ASN A 103 1.69 -12.71 -6.02
C ASN A 103 1.01 -12.04 -4.82
N THR A 104 1.49 -10.88 -4.37
CA THR A 104 0.94 -10.16 -3.20
C THR A 104 0.13 -8.94 -3.61
N ALA A 105 0.81 -7.87 -4.03
CA ALA A 105 0.19 -6.60 -4.40
C ALA A 105 -0.58 -6.71 -5.72
N GLY A 106 -0.04 -7.47 -6.68
CA GLY A 106 -0.69 -7.71 -7.97
C GLY A 106 -2.06 -8.39 -7.83
N ALA A 107 -2.24 -9.25 -6.83
CA ALA A 107 -3.53 -9.91 -6.57
C ALA A 107 -4.63 -8.93 -6.09
N LEU A 108 -4.26 -7.73 -5.60
CA LEU A 108 -5.21 -6.76 -5.07
C LEU A 108 -5.70 -5.75 -6.11
N ILE A 109 -4.99 -5.56 -7.23
CA ILE A 109 -5.27 -4.42 -8.14
C ILE A 109 -6.55 -4.56 -8.96
N ASP A 110 -7.03 -5.79 -9.17
CA ASP A 110 -8.29 -6.04 -9.88
C ASP A 110 -9.49 -6.12 -8.93
N MET A 111 -9.25 -6.30 -7.63
CA MET A 111 -10.28 -6.33 -6.59
C MET A 111 -11.27 -5.16 -6.67
N PRO A 112 -10.87 -3.88 -6.90
CA PRO A 112 -11.80 -2.77 -7.00
C PRO A 112 -12.76 -2.84 -8.20
N TYR A 113 -12.51 -3.73 -9.16
CA TYR A 113 -13.27 -3.87 -10.41
C TYR A 113 -14.08 -5.18 -10.48
N MET A 114 -13.95 -6.05 -9.48
CA MET A 114 -14.67 -7.32 -9.39
C MET A 114 -15.87 -7.23 -8.45
N PHE A 115 -16.90 -8.02 -8.71
CA PHE A 115 -18.03 -8.17 -7.79
C PHE A 115 -17.56 -8.87 -6.49
N PRO A 116 -18.00 -8.42 -5.29
CA PRO A 116 -18.94 -7.31 -5.04
C PRO A 116 -18.27 -5.94 -4.87
N PHE A 117 -16.94 -5.87 -4.84
CA PHE A 117 -16.17 -4.66 -4.52
C PHE A 117 -16.31 -3.51 -5.53
N VAL A 118 -16.64 -3.82 -6.79
CA VAL A 118 -16.96 -2.81 -7.82
C VAL A 118 -18.11 -1.89 -7.40
N ILE A 119 -19.02 -2.38 -6.53
CA ILE A 119 -20.10 -1.59 -5.93
C ILE A 119 -19.74 -1.20 -4.50
N LEU A 120 -19.35 -2.18 -3.65
CA LEU A 120 -19.20 -1.96 -2.21
C LEU A 120 -18.18 -0.87 -1.86
N LYS A 121 -17.13 -0.69 -2.66
CA LYS A 121 -16.11 0.33 -2.40
C LYS A 121 -16.71 1.74 -2.27
N TYR A 122 -17.79 2.05 -2.98
CA TYR A 122 -18.42 3.38 -2.92
C TYR A 122 -19.30 3.60 -1.68
N PHE A 123 -19.49 2.59 -0.84
CA PHE A 123 -20.30 2.66 0.38
C PHE A 123 -19.46 2.73 1.66
N ASP A 124 -18.13 2.81 1.56
CA ASP A 124 -17.24 3.09 2.70
C ASP A 124 -15.95 3.77 2.22
N ALA A 125 -15.66 4.97 2.73
CA ALA A 125 -14.52 5.77 2.29
C ALA A 125 -13.16 5.12 2.61
N THR A 126 -13.06 4.40 3.74
CA THR A 126 -11.84 3.67 4.11
C THR A 126 -11.61 2.49 3.17
N LEU A 127 -12.66 1.73 2.86
CA LEU A 127 -12.58 0.63 1.88
C LEU A 127 -12.20 1.15 0.48
N TYR A 128 -12.83 2.24 0.03
CA TYR A 128 -12.45 2.91 -1.22
C TYR A 128 -10.97 3.27 -1.22
N ARG A 129 -10.52 4.00 -0.19
CA ARG A 129 -9.14 4.49 -0.14
C ARG A 129 -8.13 3.36 -0.08
N PHE A 130 -8.39 2.31 0.71
CA PHE A 130 -7.53 1.13 0.76
C PHE A 130 -7.33 0.50 -0.62
N LEU A 131 -8.42 0.29 -1.35
CA LEU A 131 -8.40 -0.30 -2.69
C LEU A 131 -7.65 0.56 -3.71
N VAL A 132 -7.91 1.87 -3.74
CA VAL A 132 -7.27 2.79 -4.68
C VAL A 132 -5.80 3.03 -4.33
N LEU A 133 -5.44 3.08 -3.05
CA LEU A 133 -4.05 3.23 -2.61
C LEU A 133 -3.18 2.04 -3.07
N ASN A 134 -3.64 0.81 -2.83
CA ASN A 134 -2.91 -0.39 -3.26
C ASN A 134 -2.74 -0.44 -4.79
N GLU A 135 -3.79 -0.07 -5.53
CA GLU A 135 -3.70 0.07 -6.99
C GLU A 135 -2.68 1.15 -7.39
N THR A 136 -2.71 2.32 -6.74
CA THR A 136 -1.81 3.45 -7.03
C THR A 136 -0.34 3.06 -6.81
N VAL A 137 -0.05 2.45 -5.65
CA VAL A 137 1.29 1.98 -5.28
C VAL A 137 1.79 0.94 -6.28
N TYR A 138 0.97 -0.06 -6.63
CA TYR A 138 1.37 -1.07 -7.61
C TYR A 138 1.64 -0.45 -8.99
N ARG A 139 0.76 0.43 -9.47
CA ARG A 139 0.92 1.12 -10.77
C ARG A 139 2.19 1.96 -10.81
N ALA A 140 2.54 2.64 -9.72
CA ALA A 140 3.78 3.41 -9.63
C ALA A 140 5.02 2.49 -9.79
N MET A 141 5.02 1.33 -9.14
CA MET A 141 6.11 0.34 -9.25
C MET A 141 6.15 -0.37 -10.61
N SER A 142 5.00 -0.64 -11.21
CA SER A 142 4.86 -1.45 -12.43
C SER A 142 4.84 -0.63 -13.72
N LYS A 143 4.98 0.70 -13.64
CA LYS A 143 4.77 1.63 -14.77
C LYS A 143 3.41 1.40 -15.44
N CYS A 144 2.37 1.32 -14.62
CA CYS A 144 0.98 1.09 -15.01
C CYS A 144 0.66 -0.26 -15.67
N THR A 145 1.63 -1.17 -15.80
CA THR A 145 1.37 -2.56 -16.23
C THR A 145 0.69 -3.37 -15.12
N LYS A 146 0.12 -4.52 -15.46
CA LYS A 146 -0.56 -5.45 -14.55
C LYS A 146 -0.01 -6.87 -14.66
N PRO A 147 -0.21 -7.74 -13.65
CA PRO A 147 0.07 -9.16 -13.79
C PRO A 147 -0.65 -9.73 -15.02
N GLY A 148 0.08 -10.42 -15.89
CA GLY A 148 -0.43 -10.95 -17.15
C GLY A 148 -0.10 -10.10 -18.38
N ASP A 149 0.25 -8.83 -18.22
CA ASP A 149 0.76 -8.02 -19.34
C ASP A 149 2.17 -8.52 -19.74
N ALA A 150 2.45 -8.51 -21.05
CA ALA A 150 3.73 -8.98 -21.59
C ALA A 150 4.95 -8.26 -20.99
N ASP A 151 4.82 -6.95 -20.74
CA ASP A 151 5.93 -6.11 -20.30
C ASP A 151 6.03 -6.00 -18.76
N ASN A 152 5.08 -6.57 -18.01
CA ASN A 152 4.98 -6.34 -16.56
C ASN A 152 6.22 -6.78 -15.79
N ALA A 153 6.70 -8.00 -16.06
CA ALA A 153 7.88 -8.53 -15.40
C ALA A 153 9.13 -7.67 -15.70
N GLN A 154 9.27 -7.19 -16.94
CA GLN A 154 10.38 -6.32 -17.32
C GLN A 154 10.28 -4.94 -16.67
N ALA A 155 9.09 -4.34 -16.65
CA ALA A 155 8.84 -3.04 -16.03
C ALA A 155 9.17 -3.06 -14.53
N LEU A 156 8.66 -4.05 -13.80
CA LEU A 156 8.92 -4.26 -12.39
C LEU A 156 10.42 -4.50 -12.12
N ARG A 157 11.05 -5.43 -12.87
CA ARG A 157 12.48 -5.72 -12.73
C ARG A 157 13.32 -4.47 -12.89
N LYS A 158 13.05 -3.69 -13.96
CA LYS A 158 13.78 -2.46 -14.25
C LYS A 158 13.58 -1.43 -13.14
N GLN A 159 12.36 -1.23 -12.67
CA GLN A 159 12.07 -0.28 -11.61
C GLN A 159 12.82 -0.62 -10.33
N TYR A 160 12.83 -1.91 -9.95
CA TYR A 160 13.55 -2.39 -8.79
C TYR A 160 15.07 -2.19 -8.92
N THR A 161 15.67 -2.60 -10.05
CA THR A 161 17.11 -2.45 -10.25
C THR A 161 17.54 -0.98 -10.31
N ASP A 162 16.74 -0.13 -10.96
CA ASP A 162 17.00 1.32 -11.03
C ASP A 162 16.92 1.95 -9.64
N TYR A 163 15.92 1.58 -8.83
CA TYR A 163 15.76 2.09 -7.47
C TYR A 163 16.94 1.68 -6.58
N ILE A 164 17.31 0.40 -6.57
CA ILE A 164 18.42 -0.10 -5.75
C ILE A 164 19.73 0.59 -6.15
N LYS A 165 19.98 0.77 -7.45
CA LYS A 165 21.15 1.49 -7.94
C LYS A 165 21.17 2.94 -7.43
N LYS A 166 20.08 3.69 -7.62
CA LYS A 166 19.98 5.08 -7.17
C LYS A 166 20.11 5.22 -5.66
N ALA A 167 19.49 4.31 -4.89
CA ALA A 167 19.60 4.33 -3.44
C ALA A 167 21.07 4.22 -2.98
N LYS A 168 21.85 3.34 -3.61
CA LYS A 168 23.30 3.22 -3.33
C LYS A 168 24.12 4.44 -3.76
N GLU A 169 23.65 5.20 -4.75
CA GLU A 169 24.29 6.44 -5.21
C GLU A 169 23.98 7.63 -4.28
N ILE A 170 22.77 7.69 -3.74
CA ILE A 170 22.29 8.78 -2.89
C ILE A 170 22.77 8.62 -1.44
N ILE A 171 22.75 7.41 -0.91
CA ILE A 171 23.02 7.16 0.51
C ILE A 171 24.53 7.18 0.78
N PRO A 172 25.02 7.97 1.77
CA PRO A 172 26.42 7.94 2.18
C PRO A 172 26.87 6.55 2.63
N ALA A 173 28.02 6.09 2.11
CA ALA A 173 28.49 4.71 2.29
C ALA A 173 28.77 4.34 3.77
N ASP A 174 29.19 5.31 4.58
CA ASP A 174 29.43 5.18 6.02
C ASP A 174 28.12 5.05 6.83
N ARG A 175 26.98 5.44 6.26
CA ARG A 175 25.64 5.34 6.86
C ARG A 175 24.75 4.31 6.18
N LEU A 176 25.32 3.45 5.32
CA LEU A 176 24.59 2.42 4.58
C LEU A 176 24.93 1.01 5.10
N CYS A 177 23.93 0.34 5.65
CA CYS A 177 23.94 -1.11 5.85
C CYS A 177 23.25 -1.80 4.66
N LEU A 178 24.04 -2.32 3.72
CA LEU A 178 23.53 -3.10 2.59
C LEU A 178 23.41 -4.57 2.98
N ILE A 179 22.20 -5.14 2.86
CA ILE A 179 21.92 -6.53 3.19
C ILE A 179 21.32 -7.25 1.98
N LYS A 180 21.95 -8.34 1.54
CA LYS A 180 21.36 -9.26 0.56
C LYS A 180 20.52 -10.29 1.29
N LEU A 181 19.23 -10.38 0.97
CA LEU A 181 18.30 -11.27 1.68
C LEU A 181 18.65 -12.75 1.50
N GLU A 182 19.35 -13.10 0.42
CA GLU A 182 19.93 -14.43 0.18
C GLU A 182 21.00 -14.80 1.22
N ASP A 183 21.79 -13.83 1.68
CA ASP A 183 22.82 -14.03 2.73
C ASP A 183 22.19 -14.06 4.13
N GLY A 184 20.96 -13.58 4.23
CA GLY A 184 20.18 -13.53 5.44
C GLY A 184 20.03 -12.12 6.01
N LEU A 185 18.95 -11.96 6.75
CA LEU A 185 18.60 -10.81 7.57
C LEU A 185 18.36 -11.31 8.99
N GLY A 186 19.10 -10.76 9.95
CA GLY A 186 19.03 -11.07 11.37
C GLY A 186 19.72 -10.02 12.24
N TRP A 187 19.77 -10.28 13.56
CA TRP A 187 20.38 -9.35 14.52
C TRP A 187 21.84 -9.05 14.23
N GLU A 188 22.60 -10.06 13.81
CA GLU A 188 24.03 -9.93 13.47
C GLU A 188 24.30 -8.95 12.33
N ASN A 189 23.33 -8.73 11.43
CA ASN A 189 23.47 -7.76 10.35
C ASN A 189 23.14 -6.34 10.81
N ILE A 190 22.15 -6.20 11.70
CA ILE A 190 21.52 -4.91 12.02
C ILE A 190 22.12 -4.28 13.28
N CYS A 191 22.24 -5.04 14.38
CA CYS A 191 22.60 -4.50 15.68
C CYS A 191 24.01 -3.89 15.71
N PRO A 192 25.05 -4.50 15.12
CA PRO A 192 26.38 -3.88 15.06
C PRO A 192 26.38 -2.55 14.32
N PHE A 193 25.63 -2.45 13.21
CA PHE A 193 25.51 -1.22 12.43
C PHE A 193 24.76 -0.11 13.19
N LEU A 194 23.73 -0.48 13.95
CA LEU A 194 23.00 0.45 14.81
C LEU A 194 23.73 0.75 16.13
N GLU A 195 24.86 0.09 16.40
CA GLU A 195 25.62 0.18 17.66
C GLU A 195 24.78 -0.20 18.89
N LEU A 196 23.92 -1.21 18.72
CA LEU A 196 23.04 -1.74 19.76
C LEU A 196 23.44 -3.15 20.18
N PRO A 197 23.18 -3.55 21.42
CA PRO A 197 23.38 -4.94 21.84
C PRO A 197 22.40 -5.87 21.10
N ILE A 198 22.86 -7.08 20.78
CA ILE A 198 22.00 -8.12 20.19
C ILE A 198 21.01 -8.62 21.25
N PRO A 199 19.69 -8.58 20.97
CA PRO A 199 18.69 -9.12 21.88
C PRO A 199 18.87 -10.62 22.10
N THR A 200 18.50 -11.12 23.28
CA THR A 200 18.54 -12.55 23.59
C THR A 200 17.45 -13.35 22.87
N GLN A 201 16.37 -12.69 22.47
CA GLN A 201 15.29 -13.31 21.71
C GLN A 201 15.67 -13.52 20.23
N ALA A 202 15.12 -14.56 19.62
CA ALA A 202 15.30 -14.83 18.19
C ALA A 202 14.81 -13.64 17.32
N TYR A 203 15.46 -13.47 16.17
CA TYR A 203 15.01 -12.49 15.18
C TYR A 203 13.58 -12.83 14.72
N PRO A 204 12.68 -11.84 14.58
CA PRO A 204 11.30 -12.10 14.15
C PRO A 204 11.25 -12.83 12.81
N ASP A 205 10.30 -13.75 12.67
CA ASP A 205 10.17 -14.56 11.47
C ASP A 205 9.97 -13.69 10.21
N ARG A 206 10.56 -14.14 9.11
CA ARG A 206 10.45 -13.53 7.78
C ARG A 206 9.09 -13.82 7.15
N ASN A 207 8.50 -14.97 7.47
CA ASN A 207 7.07 -15.19 7.27
C ASN A 207 6.34 -14.37 8.35
N GLU A 208 5.41 -13.50 8.04
CA GLU A 208 4.15 -13.91 7.46
C GLU A 208 3.50 -12.74 6.72
N PRO A 209 3.51 -12.73 5.38
CA PRO A 209 2.49 -12.01 4.61
C PRO A 209 1.08 -12.31 5.14
N GLU A 210 0.85 -13.53 5.65
CA GLU A 210 -0.40 -13.95 6.30
C GLU A 210 -0.76 -13.13 7.55
N ARG A 211 0.19 -12.78 8.42
CA ARG A 211 -0.07 -11.95 9.60
C ARG A 211 -0.52 -10.56 9.18
N PHE A 212 0.18 -9.96 8.22
CA PHE A 212 -0.22 -8.66 7.67
C PHE A 212 -1.62 -8.75 7.06
N GLN A 213 -1.89 -9.78 6.25
CA GLN A 213 -3.20 -10.03 5.66
C GLN A 213 -4.29 -10.19 6.71
N LYS A 214 -4.06 -10.97 7.77
CA LYS A 214 -5.02 -11.15 8.89
C LYS A 214 -5.33 -9.83 9.60
N LEU A 215 -4.30 -9.02 9.86
CA LEU A 215 -4.48 -7.72 10.52
C LEU A 215 -5.26 -6.74 9.63
N VAL A 216 -4.90 -6.64 8.35
CA VAL A 216 -5.61 -5.82 7.37
C VAL A 216 -7.04 -6.31 7.15
N GLN A 217 -7.26 -7.62 7.07
CA GLN A 217 -8.59 -8.21 6.96
C GLN A 217 -9.44 -7.89 8.19
N GLY A 218 -8.87 -8.02 9.40
CA GLY A 218 -9.55 -7.64 10.65
C GLY A 218 -9.96 -6.17 10.68
N PHE A 219 -9.12 -5.29 10.13
CA PHE A 219 -9.43 -3.86 9.98
C PHE A 219 -10.51 -3.58 8.91
N LEU A 220 -10.47 -4.27 7.77
CA LEU A 220 -11.37 -4.03 6.64
C LEU A 220 -12.74 -4.71 6.80
N GLN A 221 -12.84 -5.84 7.49
CA GLN A 221 -14.10 -6.59 7.59
C GLN A 221 -15.25 -5.76 8.17
N PRO A 222 -15.07 -4.96 9.24
CA PRO A 222 -16.12 -4.06 9.72
C PRO A 222 -16.53 -3.00 8.68
N LYS A 223 -15.60 -2.52 7.85
CA LYS A 223 -15.88 -1.53 6.78
C LYS A 223 -16.66 -2.16 5.64
N ILE A 224 -16.32 -3.40 5.27
CA ILE A 224 -17.07 -4.19 4.29
C ILE A 224 -18.50 -4.45 4.80
N ASN A 225 -18.65 -4.87 6.06
CA ASN A 225 -19.97 -5.08 6.66
C ASN A 225 -20.79 -3.77 6.67
N ALA A 226 -20.17 -2.64 7.03
CA ALA A 226 -20.82 -1.34 6.98
C ALA A 226 -21.23 -0.93 5.56
N ALA A 227 -20.38 -1.17 4.56
CA ALA A 227 -20.69 -0.95 3.15
C ALA A 227 -21.88 -1.79 2.67
N ILE A 228 -21.94 -3.07 3.05
CA ILE A 228 -23.08 -3.95 2.74
C ILE A 228 -24.37 -3.41 3.38
N MET A 229 -24.32 -3.00 4.65
CA MET A 229 -25.48 -2.44 5.35
C MET A 229 -25.96 -1.14 4.71
N ARG A 230 -25.05 -0.22 4.35
CA ARG A 230 -25.37 1.04 3.67
C ARG A 230 -25.94 0.81 2.28
N LEU A 231 -25.36 -0.10 1.50
CA LEU A 231 -25.91 -0.50 0.20
C LEU A 231 -27.32 -1.07 0.36
N SER A 232 -27.52 -1.96 1.32
CA SER A 232 -28.83 -2.59 1.58
C SER A 232 -29.89 -1.56 1.97
N ALA A 233 -29.52 -0.57 2.80
CA ALA A 233 -30.40 0.52 3.22
C ALA A 233 -30.84 1.42 2.04
N VAL A 234 -30.06 1.52 0.97
CA VAL A 234 -30.41 2.26 -0.25
C VAL A 234 -31.14 1.38 -1.26
N ALA A 235 -30.66 0.16 -1.49
CA ALA A 235 -31.19 -0.74 -2.51
C ALA A 235 -32.60 -1.26 -2.19
N LEU A 236 -32.86 -1.66 -0.93
CA LEU A 236 -34.15 -2.25 -0.55
C LEU A 236 -35.33 -1.27 -0.75
N PRO A 237 -35.27 0.00 -0.31
CA PRO A 237 -36.35 0.96 -0.57
C PRO A 237 -36.54 1.25 -2.07
N VAL A 238 -35.46 1.36 -2.84
CA VAL A 238 -35.53 1.61 -4.28
C VAL A 238 -36.21 0.46 -5.01
N VAL A 239 -35.81 -0.78 -4.73
CA VAL A 239 -36.43 -1.97 -5.30
C VAL A 239 -37.89 -2.10 -4.85
N GLY A 240 -38.19 -1.82 -3.58
CA GLY A 240 -39.55 -1.82 -3.06
C GLY A 240 -40.45 -0.79 -3.75
N ALA A 241 -39.97 0.44 -3.90
CA ALA A 241 -40.70 1.52 -4.57
C ALA A 241 -40.90 1.23 -6.07
N ALA A 242 -39.86 0.74 -6.76
CA ALA A 242 -39.93 0.35 -8.16
C ALA A 242 -40.90 -0.82 -8.37
N GLY A 243 -40.85 -1.85 -7.51
CA GLY A 243 -41.76 -2.98 -7.53
C GLY A 243 -43.21 -2.56 -7.29
N TRP A 244 -43.45 -1.71 -6.29
CA TRP A 244 -44.77 -1.14 -6.03
C TRP A 244 -45.29 -0.32 -7.21
N ALA A 245 -44.46 0.54 -7.80
CA ALA A 245 -44.84 1.34 -8.97
C ALA A 245 -45.14 0.46 -10.19
N ALA A 246 -44.33 -0.57 -10.45
CA ALA A 246 -44.56 -1.53 -11.51
C ALA A 246 -45.90 -2.28 -11.33
N MET A 247 -46.22 -2.72 -10.11
CA MET A 247 -47.51 -3.36 -9.81
C MET A 247 -48.69 -2.40 -9.98
N LYS A 248 -48.57 -1.16 -9.49
CA LYS A 248 -49.66 -0.17 -9.50
C LYS A 248 -49.93 0.41 -10.88
N TYR A 249 -48.88 0.74 -11.63
CA TYR A 249 -48.98 1.48 -12.90
C TYR A 249 -48.68 0.64 -14.13
N GLY A 250 -47.97 -0.50 -13.99
CA GLY A 250 -47.60 -1.39 -15.10
C GLY A 250 -48.78 -1.86 -15.95
N PRO A 251 -49.90 -2.35 -15.37
CA PRO A 251 -51.06 -2.76 -16.15
C PRO A 251 -51.64 -1.64 -17.02
N SER A 252 -51.68 -0.40 -16.50
CA SER A 252 -52.17 0.77 -17.23
C SER A 252 -51.20 1.20 -18.35
N ALA A 253 -49.90 1.14 -18.09
CA ALA A 253 -48.87 1.46 -19.09
C ALA A 253 -48.86 0.45 -20.25
N ILE A 254 -48.99 -0.85 -19.96
CA ILE A 254 -49.07 -1.92 -20.98
C ILE A 254 -50.32 -1.74 -21.84
N ALA A 255 -51.48 -1.45 -21.22
CA ALA A 255 -52.74 -1.23 -21.94
C ALA A 255 -52.70 0.02 -22.85
N ALA A 256 -51.97 1.07 -22.47
CA ALA A 256 -51.78 2.25 -23.30
C ALA A 256 -50.88 1.97 -24.53
N LEU A 257 -49.83 1.15 -24.34
CA LEU A 257 -48.92 0.76 -25.41
C LEU A 257 -49.56 -0.21 -26.43
N THR A 258 -50.48 -1.07 -25.99
CA THR A 258 -51.17 -2.02 -26.88
C THR A 258 -52.34 -1.42 -27.65
N LYS A 259 -52.95 -0.33 -27.16
CA LYS A 259 -54.01 0.42 -27.88
C LYS A 259 -53.49 1.37 -28.96
N GLY A 260 -52.19 1.66 -28.98
CA GLY A 260 -51.53 2.53 -29.97
C GLY A 260 -50.99 1.80 -31.21
N ARG A 261 -51.26 0.49 -31.34
CA ARG A 261 -51.00 -0.34 -32.53
C ARG A 261 -52.34 -0.76 -33.14
#